data_AF-A0A7K5KZR4-F1
#
_entry.id   AF-A0A7K5KZR4-F1
#
_cell.length_a   1.000
_cell.length_b   1.000
_cell.length_c   1.000
_cell.angle_alpha   90.00
_cell.angle_beta   90.00
_cell.angle_gamma   90.00
#
_symmetry.space_group_name_H-M   'P 1'
#
loop_
_entity.id
_entity.type
_entity.pdbx_description
1 polymer ?
#
loop_
_entity_poly.entity_id
_entity_poly.type
_entity_poly.pdbx_seq_one_letter_code
_entity_poly.pdbx_strand_id
1 'polypeptide(L)'
;IPILQAAQAVAKRPLSLYASPWTSPVWMKTNGAMTGRGTLKGSPGDKYHRAWAKYFIRFLDEYAKHNLTFWAVTAGNEPTAGEIVFYPFQCLGFSPEHQRDFIAQDLGPALANSSHRHVQLIILDDQRVMLPYWAEVVSPHSSCPGPTAISQPWALVTLFSRQVLKDPVAASYISGIGIHWYLDFLAPIDLTLSITHHLFPDYFLLSTEASTGSYFWE
;
A
#
# COMPACT_ATOMS: atom_id res chain seq x y z
N ILE A 1 -3.99 -22.45 -1.67
CA ILE A 1 -2.89 -23.19 -1.01
C ILE A 1 -2.31 -24.30 -1.89
N PRO A 2 -3.06 -25.34 -2.35
CA PRO A 2 -2.46 -26.44 -3.11
C PRO A 2 -1.72 -26.01 -4.38
N ILE A 3 -2.25 -25.02 -5.10
CA ILE A 3 -1.61 -24.46 -6.29
C ILE A 3 -0.27 -23.77 -5.97
N LEU A 4 -0.18 -23.07 -4.83
CA LEU A 4 1.07 -22.43 -4.41
C LEU A 4 2.15 -23.46 -4.08
N GLN A 5 1.77 -24.54 -3.40
CA GLN A 5 2.68 -25.64 -3.10
C GLN A 5 3.14 -26.36 -4.38
N ALA A 6 2.22 -26.58 -5.32
CA ALA A 6 2.57 -27.14 -6.63
C ALA A 6 3.54 -26.23 -7.40
N ALA A 7 3.30 -24.91 -7.40
CA ALA A 7 4.20 -23.93 -8.02
C ALA A 7 5.59 -23.94 -7.37
N GLN A 8 5.66 -23.96 -6.03
CA GLN A 8 6.92 -24.05 -5.30
C GLN A 8 7.70 -25.34 -5.61
N ALA A 9 7.00 -26.47 -5.77
CA ALA A 9 7.62 -27.76 -6.06
C ALA A 9 8.29 -27.83 -7.45
N VAL A 10 7.79 -27.06 -8.43
CA VAL A 10 8.32 -27.05 -9.80
C VAL A 10 9.24 -25.87 -10.09
N ALA A 11 9.24 -24.84 -9.23
CA ALA A 11 10.04 -23.65 -9.43
C ALA A 11 11.54 -23.93 -9.26
N LYS A 12 12.35 -23.50 -10.24
CA LYS A 12 13.81 -23.62 -10.18
C LYS A 12 14.47 -22.59 -9.24
N ARG A 13 13.73 -21.54 -8.88
CA ARG A 13 14.15 -20.48 -7.98
C ARG A 13 13.15 -20.38 -6.82
N PRO A 14 13.59 -20.01 -5.61
CA PRO A 14 12.66 -19.73 -4.52
C PRO A 14 11.60 -18.71 -4.95
N LEU A 15 10.33 -19.03 -4.68
CA LEU A 15 9.21 -18.12 -4.96
C LEU A 15 8.99 -17.19 -3.78
N SER A 16 9.03 -15.89 -4.01
CA SER A 16 8.62 -14.87 -3.04
C SER A 16 7.12 -14.65 -3.14
N LEU A 17 6.38 -15.00 -2.09
CA LEU A 17 4.94 -14.72 -2.02
C LEU A 17 4.72 -13.33 -1.45
N TYR A 18 3.77 -12.57 -2.01
CA TYR A 18 3.21 -11.40 -1.34
C TYR A 18 1.68 -11.51 -1.30
N ALA A 19 1.05 -10.78 -0.39
CA ALA A 19 -0.41 -10.75 -0.26
C ALA A 19 -0.94 -9.33 -0.14
N SER A 20 -2.12 -9.11 -0.70
CA SER A 20 -2.86 -7.84 -0.65
C SER A 20 -4.34 -8.13 -0.36
N PRO A 21 -4.96 -7.48 0.66
CA PRO A 21 -6.40 -7.63 0.89
C PRO A 21 -7.21 -6.57 0.14
N TRP A 22 -8.31 -6.99 -0.49
CA TRP A 22 -9.28 -6.07 -1.13
C TRP A 22 -10.26 -5.44 -0.15
N THR A 23 -10.73 -6.20 0.85
CA THR A 23 -11.68 -5.67 1.83
C THR A 23 -11.57 -6.36 3.19
N SER A 24 -11.87 -5.62 4.25
CA SER A 24 -12.11 -6.17 5.57
C SER A 24 -13.49 -6.84 5.68
N PRO A 25 -13.74 -7.63 6.74
CA PRO A 25 -15.09 -8.06 7.09
C PRO A 25 -16.06 -6.89 7.20
N VAL A 26 -17.28 -7.06 6.67
CA VAL A 26 -18.27 -5.98 6.53
C VAL A 26 -18.65 -5.28 7.84
N TRP A 27 -18.60 -6.00 8.97
CA TRP A 27 -18.92 -5.43 10.28
C TRP A 27 -17.92 -4.36 10.75
N MET A 28 -16.70 -4.37 10.21
CA MET A 28 -15.66 -3.36 10.45
C MET A 28 -15.83 -2.12 9.58
N LYS A 29 -16.66 -2.15 8.53
CA LYS A 29 -16.74 -1.08 7.50
C LYS A 29 -17.85 -0.08 7.77
N THR A 30 -17.60 1.19 7.51
CA THR A 30 -18.57 2.28 7.69
C THR A 30 -19.87 2.08 6.91
N ASN A 31 -19.79 1.46 5.73
CA ASN A 31 -20.94 1.17 4.86
C ASN A 31 -21.59 -0.21 5.10
N GLY A 32 -20.99 -1.09 5.90
CA GLY A 32 -21.53 -2.43 6.15
C GLY A 32 -21.61 -3.35 4.92
N ALA A 33 -20.89 -3.04 3.83
CA ALA A 33 -20.95 -3.77 2.56
C ALA A 33 -19.54 -4.13 2.07
N MET A 34 -19.41 -5.12 1.18
CA MET A 34 -18.11 -5.49 0.60
C MET A 34 -17.63 -4.49 -0.47
N THR A 35 -18.57 -3.84 -1.15
CA THR A 35 -18.33 -2.95 -2.30
C THR A 35 -18.79 -1.52 -2.00
N GLY A 36 -18.52 -0.59 -2.91
CA GLY A 36 -18.87 0.82 -2.76
C GLY A 36 -18.04 1.55 -1.70
N ARG A 37 -18.27 2.87 -1.58
CA ARG A 37 -17.49 3.71 -0.66
C ARG A 37 -17.61 3.22 0.77
N GLY A 38 -16.47 2.93 1.40
CA GLY A 38 -16.44 2.41 2.77
C GLY A 38 -15.03 2.19 3.31
N THR A 39 -14.75 2.86 4.42
CA THR A 39 -13.50 2.78 5.22
C THR A 39 -13.72 1.91 6.47
N LEU A 40 -12.66 1.65 7.24
CA LEU A 40 -12.80 1.10 8.58
C LEU A 40 -13.56 2.08 9.49
N LYS A 41 -14.42 1.55 10.36
CA LYS A 41 -15.10 2.34 11.40
C LYS A 41 -14.09 2.90 12.40
N GLY A 42 -14.43 4.06 12.96
CA GLY A 42 -13.66 4.71 14.01
C GLY A 42 -12.35 5.29 13.50
N SER A 43 -11.28 5.16 14.29
CA SER A 43 -9.99 5.80 14.01
C SER A 43 -8.84 4.83 14.30
N PRO A 44 -7.69 5.00 13.62
CA PRO A 44 -6.47 4.26 13.94
C PRO A 44 -6.18 4.22 15.46
N GLY A 45 -5.68 3.09 15.92
CA GLY A 45 -5.49 2.78 17.33
C GLY A 45 -6.73 2.25 18.05
N ASP A 46 -7.91 2.19 17.41
CA ASP A 46 -9.14 1.69 18.02
C ASP A 46 -9.37 0.18 17.86
N LYS A 47 -10.53 -0.32 18.32
CA LYS A 47 -10.86 -1.75 18.25
C LYS A 47 -11.01 -2.28 16.82
N TYR A 48 -11.46 -1.47 15.86
CA TYR A 48 -11.67 -1.91 14.48
C TYR A 48 -10.33 -2.02 13.75
N HIS A 49 -9.46 -1.02 13.92
CA HIS A 49 -8.14 -1.01 13.30
C HIS A 49 -7.22 -2.07 13.90
N ARG A 50 -7.21 -2.23 15.23
CA ARG A 50 -6.49 -3.33 15.89
C ARG A 50 -7.01 -4.70 15.46
N ALA A 51 -8.32 -4.86 15.28
CA ALA A 51 -8.89 -6.11 14.79
C ALA A 51 -8.47 -6.39 13.33
N TRP A 52 -8.40 -5.35 12.50
CA TRP A 52 -7.92 -5.47 11.13
C TRP A 52 -6.43 -5.83 11.07
N ALA A 53 -5.58 -5.16 11.85
CA ALA A 53 -4.16 -5.54 11.96
C ALA A 53 -3.97 -6.99 12.44
N LYS A 54 -4.76 -7.44 13.43
CA LYS A 54 -4.75 -8.86 13.86
C LYS A 54 -5.20 -9.82 12.76
N TYR A 55 -6.06 -9.39 11.85
CA TYR A 55 -6.48 -10.20 10.71
C TYR A 55 -5.30 -10.51 9.78
N PHE A 56 -4.41 -9.55 9.52
CA PHE A 56 -3.16 -9.79 8.78
C PHE A 56 -2.29 -10.83 9.47
N ILE A 57 -2.06 -10.68 10.78
CA ILE A 57 -1.24 -11.63 11.54
C ILE A 57 -1.86 -13.03 11.49
N ARG A 58 -3.18 -13.12 11.65
CA ARG A 58 -3.89 -14.40 11.57
C ARG A 58 -3.79 -15.03 10.18
N PHE A 59 -3.88 -14.25 9.12
CA PHE A 59 -3.67 -14.71 7.75
C PHE A 59 -2.27 -15.34 7.59
N LEU A 60 -1.23 -14.64 8.05
CA LEU A 60 0.14 -15.13 8.00
C LEU A 60 0.33 -16.40 8.85
N ASP A 61 -0.24 -16.45 10.05
CA ASP A 61 -0.23 -17.63 10.92
C ASP A 61 -0.89 -18.84 10.26
N GLU A 62 -2.06 -18.66 9.65
CA GLU A 62 -2.77 -19.78 9.00
C GLU A 62 -2.00 -20.30 7.78
N TYR A 63 -1.40 -19.43 6.97
CA TYR A 63 -0.56 -19.88 5.84
C TYR A 63 0.73 -20.56 6.29
N ALA A 64 1.34 -20.09 7.39
CA ALA A 64 2.55 -20.71 7.95
C ALA A 64 2.31 -22.17 8.38
N LYS A 65 1.10 -22.52 8.85
CA LYS A 65 0.72 -23.92 9.15
C LYS A 65 0.76 -24.84 7.93
N HIS A 66 0.72 -24.27 6.73
CA HIS A 66 0.81 -24.99 5.46
C HIS A 66 2.20 -24.87 4.80
N ASN A 67 3.22 -24.47 5.56
CA ASN A 67 4.59 -24.21 5.08
C ASN A 67 4.67 -23.14 3.98
N LEU A 68 3.73 -22.18 3.99
CA LEU A 68 3.75 -21.03 3.10
C LEU A 68 4.11 -19.79 3.90
N THR A 69 5.27 -19.20 3.58
CA THR A 69 5.73 -17.94 4.15
C THR A 69 5.64 -16.82 3.12
N PHE A 70 5.42 -15.60 3.59
CA PHE A 70 5.31 -14.42 2.75
C PHE A 70 6.59 -13.60 2.84
N TRP A 71 7.05 -13.10 1.70
CA TRP A 71 8.07 -12.09 1.62
C TRP A 71 7.51 -10.72 1.99
N ALA A 72 6.30 -10.39 1.52
CA ALA A 72 5.69 -9.08 1.73
C ALA A 72 4.16 -9.15 1.91
N VAL A 73 3.61 -8.09 2.49
CA VAL A 73 2.17 -7.77 2.43
C VAL A 73 2.01 -6.31 2.03
N THR A 74 0.91 -5.99 1.35
CA THR A 74 0.52 -4.59 1.11
C THR A 74 -0.48 -4.14 2.17
N ALA A 75 -0.54 -2.83 2.44
CA ALA A 75 -1.47 -2.28 3.44
C ALA A 75 -2.96 -2.39 3.04
N GLY A 76 -3.23 -2.69 1.76
CA GLY A 76 -4.57 -2.87 1.18
C GLY A 76 -4.51 -2.65 -0.33
N ASN A 77 -5.23 -3.46 -1.09
CA ASN A 77 -5.34 -3.31 -2.55
C ASN A 77 -6.15 -2.06 -2.88
N GLU A 78 -5.62 -1.21 -3.76
CA GLU A 78 -6.29 -0.04 -4.32
C GLU A 78 -7.09 0.76 -3.28
N PRO A 79 -6.44 1.31 -2.23
CA PRO A 79 -7.12 2.04 -1.17
C PRO A 79 -7.97 3.20 -1.69
N THR A 80 -7.66 3.77 -2.86
CA THR A 80 -8.47 4.85 -3.47
C THR A 80 -9.82 4.34 -3.99
N ALA A 81 -9.92 3.06 -4.35
CA ALA A 81 -11.16 2.47 -4.84
C ALA A 81 -12.29 2.55 -3.80
N GLY A 82 -11.96 2.37 -2.52
CA GLY A 82 -12.92 2.45 -1.43
C GLY A 82 -13.42 3.86 -1.12
N GLU A 83 -12.92 4.89 -1.82
CA GLU A 83 -13.44 6.26 -1.80
C GLU A 83 -14.47 6.51 -2.93
N ILE A 84 -14.64 5.57 -3.87
CA ILE A 84 -15.58 5.67 -4.99
C ILE A 84 -16.96 5.18 -4.54
N VAL A 85 -17.98 6.06 -4.63
CA VAL A 85 -19.35 5.81 -4.10
C VAL A 85 -19.92 4.48 -4.57
N PHE A 86 -19.86 4.22 -5.88
CA PHE A 86 -20.42 3.03 -6.52
C PHE A 86 -19.34 2.07 -7.03
N TYR A 87 -18.24 1.91 -6.29
CA TYR A 87 -17.21 0.96 -6.70
C TYR A 87 -17.79 -0.47 -6.82
N PRO A 88 -17.60 -1.15 -7.96
CA PRO A 88 -18.43 -2.31 -8.30
C PRO A 88 -18.01 -3.62 -7.62
N PHE A 89 -16.81 -3.70 -7.02
CA PHE A 89 -16.29 -4.90 -6.38
C PHE A 89 -15.63 -4.59 -5.03
N GLN A 90 -15.00 -5.60 -4.41
CA GLN A 90 -14.43 -5.54 -3.08
C GLN A 90 -13.40 -4.40 -2.98
N CYS A 91 -13.59 -3.50 -2.03
CA CYS A 91 -12.67 -2.39 -1.79
C CYS A 91 -12.73 -1.95 -0.33
N LEU A 92 -11.63 -1.41 0.20
CA LEU A 92 -11.58 -0.78 1.52
C LEU A 92 -10.85 0.55 1.42
N GLY A 93 -11.57 1.63 1.72
CA GLY A 93 -11.07 2.99 1.56
C GLY A 93 -10.02 3.34 2.60
N PHE A 94 -8.93 3.96 2.14
CA PHE A 94 -8.01 4.71 2.98
C PHE A 94 -7.61 6.00 2.26
N SER A 95 -7.58 7.12 2.98
CA SER A 95 -6.75 8.26 2.57
C SER A 95 -5.27 7.95 2.88
N PRO A 96 -4.30 8.68 2.30
CA PRO A 96 -2.89 8.50 2.65
C PRO A 96 -2.64 8.72 4.15
N GLU A 97 -3.30 9.69 4.78
CA GLU A 97 -3.19 9.98 6.22
C GLU A 97 -3.77 8.83 7.05
N HIS A 98 -4.90 8.27 6.62
CA HIS A 98 -5.51 7.11 7.28
C HIS A 98 -4.59 5.89 7.15
N GLN A 99 -4.01 5.62 5.98
CA GLN A 99 -3.06 4.53 5.79
C GLN A 99 -1.81 4.73 6.67
N ARG A 100 -1.24 5.94 6.72
CA ARG A 100 -0.12 6.29 7.61
C ARG A 100 -0.44 5.97 9.06
N ASP A 101 -1.56 6.48 9.57
CA ASP A 101 -1.92 6.34 10.98
C ASP A 101 -2.27 4.88 11.33
N PHE A 102 -2.92 4.14 10.42
CA PHE A 102 -3.15 2.71 10.58
C PHE A 102 -1.84 1.92 10.65
N ILE A 103 -0.85 2.26 9.83
CA ILE A 103 0.47 1.63 9.87
C ILE A 103 1.18 1.96 11.19
N ALA A 104 1.23 3.24 11.57
CA ALA A 104 1.93 3.69 12.77
C ALA A 104 1.34 3.11 14.06
N GLN A 105 0.01 3.07 14.16
CA GLN A 105 -0.69 2.75 15.40
C GLN A 105 -1.11 1.28 15.52
N ASP A 106 -1.32 0.58 14.40
CA ASP A 106 -1.91 -0.77 14.42
C ASP A 106 -1.09 -1.81 13.64
N LEU A 107 -0.98 -1.69 12.31
CA LEU A 107 -0.42 -2.74 11.47
C LEU A 107 1.08 -2.94 11.67
N GLY A 108 1.85 -1.84 11.72
CA GLY A 108 3.29 -1.87 11.96
C GLY A 108 3.63 -2.54 13.30
N PRO A 109 3.09 -2.05 14.43
CA PRO A 109 3.27 -2.68 15.74
C PRO A 109 2.79 -4.14 15.79
N ALA A 110 1.68 -4.48 15.11
CA ALA A 110 1.19 -5.86 15.08
C ALA A 110 2.15 -6.80 14.35
N LEU A 111 2.71 -6.38 13.21
CA LEU A 111 3.72 -7.15 12.48
C LEU A 111 5.00 -7.29 13.30
N ALA A 112 5.53 -6.19 13.83
CA ALA A 112 6.77 -6.15 14.60
C ALA A 112 6.74 -7.02 15.86
N ASN A 113 5.58 -7.12 16.52
CA ASN A 113 5.38 -7.94 17.71
C ASN A 113 4.97 -9.39 17.42
N SER A 114 4.86 -9.78 16.15
CA SER A 114 4.52 -11.14 15.74
C SER A 114 5.76 -11.96 15.34
N SER A 115 5.58 -13.26 15.13
CA SER A 115 6.57 -14.14 14.49
C SER A 115 6.89 -13.72 13.03
N HIS A 116 6.08 -12.85 12.43
CA HIS A 116 6.18 -12.41 11.04
C HIS A 116 6.85 -11.04 10.87
N ARG A 117 7.58 -10.55 11.88
CA ARG A 117 8.28 -9.25 11.86
C ARG A 117 9.30 -9.04 10.72
N HIS A 118 9.62 -10.09 9.96
CA HIS A 118 10.52 -10.05 8.81
C HIS A 118 9.79 -9.81 7.48
N VAL A 119 8.45 -9.94 7.47
CA VAL A 119 7.61 -9.69 6.30
C VAL A 119 7.67 -8.20 5.97
N GLN A 120 7.98 -7.89 4.72
CA GLN A 120 8.05 -6.52 4.23
C GLN A 120 6.64 -5.91 4.15
N LEU A 121 6.51 -4.64 4.53
CA LEU A 121 5.24 -3.92 4.41
C LEU A 121 5.32 -2.92 3.24
N ILE A 122 4.39 -3.08 2.30
CA ILE A 122 4.29 -2.27 1.09
C ILE A 122 3.09 -1.33 1.21
N ILE A 123 3.29 -0.05 0.92
CA ILE A 123 2.23 0.98 0.93
C ILE A 123 1.69 1.25 -0.47
N LEU A 124 0.68 2.12 -0.57
CA LEU A 124 -0.05 2.47 -1.80
C LEU A 124 -0.78 1.27 -2.42
N ASP A 125 -0.10 0.41 -3.19
CA ASP A 125 -0.69 -0.72 -3.93
C ASP A 125 -1.86 -0.27 -4.82
N ASP A 126 -1.60 0.80 -5.57
CA ASP A 126 -2.58 1.52 -6.38
C ASP A 126 -1.88 2.23 -7.55
N GLN A 127 -2.62 3.00 -8.34
CA GLN A 127 -2.13 3.67 -9.54
C GLN A 127 -0.96 4.62 -9.24
N ARG A 128 0.06 4.60 -10.11
CA ARG A 128 1.20 5.51 -9.99
C ARG A 128 0.85 7.00 -10.03
N VAL A 129 -0.31 7.39 -10.53
CA VAL A 129 -0.75 8.80 -10.54
C VAL A 129 -0.97 9.36 -9.14
N MET A 130 -1.06 8.49 -8.12
CA MET A 130 -1.12 8.89 -6.71
C MET A 130 0.26 9.31 -6.17
N LEU A 131 1.33 9.06 -6.92
CA LEU A 131 2.69 9.44 -6.57
C LEU A 131 3.06 10.82 -7.17
N PRO A 132 3.92 11.59 -6.47
CA PRO A 132 4.63 11.24 -5.24
C PRO A 132 3.83 11.48 -3.95
N TYR A 133 2.65 12.12 -4.03
CA TYR A 133 1.88 12.57 -2.87
C TYR A 133 1.66 11.48 -1.81
N TRP A 134 1.26 10.29 -2.23
CA TRP A 134 1.02 9.18 -1.30
C TRP A 134 2.28 8.81 -0.50
N ALA A 135 3.43 8.73 -1.18
CA ALA A 135 4.71 8.43 -0.55
C ALA A 135 5.12 9.52 0.44
N GLU A 136 4.88 10.78 0.10
CA GLU A 136 5.18 11.91 0.98
C GLU A 136 4.35 11.90 2.27
N VAL A 137 3.06 11.54 2.19
CA VAL A 137 2.18 11.52 3.38
C VAL A 137 2.52 10.35 4.30
N VAL A 138 2.92 9.22 3.73
CA VAL A 138 3.07 7.98 4.49
C VAL A 138 4.52 7.78 4.98
N SER A 139 5.52 8.32 4.25
CA SER A 139 6.94 8.17 4.56
C SER A 139 7.62 9.53 4.83
N PRO A 140 8.25 9.74 5.99
CA PRO A 140 9.21 10.81 6.20
C PRO A 140 10.54 10.46 5.56
N HIS A 141 11.25 11.49 5.09
CA HIS A 141 12.64 11.51 4.57
C HIS A 141 12.75 11.95 3.11
N SER A 142 11.85 12.83 2.65
CA SER A 142 12.14 13.64 1.47
C SER A 142 13.36 14.54 1.78
N SER A 143 14.51 14.26 1.17
CA SER A 143 15.57 15.25 1.10
C SER A 143 15.07 16.39 0.20
N CYS A 144 14.61 17.49 0.81
CA CYS A 144 14.34 18.70 0.04
C CYS A 144 15.66 19.12 -0.62
N PRO A 145 15.69 19.36 -1.93
CA PRO A 145 16.87 19.91 -2.56
C PRO A 145 17.09 21.32 -2.05
N GLY A 146 18.35 21.70 -1.89
CA GLY A 146 18.73 23.07 -1.57
C GLY A 146 18.24 24.07 -2.63
N PRO A 147 18.25 25.38 -2.31
CA PRO A 147 17.72 26.46 -3.15
C PRO A 147 18.36 26.60 -4.55
N THR A 148 19.35 25.77 -4.90
CA THR A 148 19.97 25.71 -6.23
C THR A 148 19.22 24.81 -7.23
N ALA A 149 18.22 24.03 -6.82
CA ALA A 149 17.47 23.11 -7.69
C ALA A 149 16.23 23.71 -8.38
N ILE A 150 16.05 25.04 -8.35
CA ILE A 150 14.87 25.75 -8.87
C ILE A 150 14.75 25.65 -10.41
N SER A 151 15.77 25.16 -11.11
CA SER A 151 15.77 24.98 -12.57
C SER A 151 15.15 23.67 -13.07
N GLN A 152 14.74 22.77 -12.17
CA GLN A 152 14.21 21.47 -12.56
C GLN A 152 12.67 21.42 -12.44
N PRO A 153 11.94 20.82 -13.40
CA PRO A 153 10.46 20.79 -13.41
C PRO A 153 9.84 20.23 -12.13
N TRP A 154 10.53 19.32 -11.46
CA TRP A 154 10.06 18.64 -10.26
C TRP A 154 10.12 19.49 -8.97
N ALA A 155 10.89 20.58 -8.94
CA ALA A 155 10.99 21.46 -7.76
C ALA A 155 9.68 22.20 -7.44
N LEU A 156 8.83 22.43 -8.44
CA LEU A 156 7.51 23.03 -8.27
C LEU A 156 6.49 22.04 -7.67
N VAL A 157 6.64 20.74 -7.96
CA VAL A 157 5.78 19.68 -7.38
C VAL A 157 6.02 19.58 -5.87
N THR A 158 7.28 19.66 -5.43
CA THR A 158 7.66 19.58 -4.01
C THR A 158 7.21 20.80 -3.17
N LEU A 159 6.94 21.95 -3.80
CA LEU A 159 6.48 23.17 -3.11
C LEU A 159 5.02 23.07 -2.65
N PHE A 160 4.17 22.34 -3.38
CA PHE A 160 2.78 22.07 -2.98
C PHE A 160 2.69 21.01 -1.86
N SER A 161 3.68 20.12 -1.75
CA SER A 161 3.80 19.07 -0.74
C SER A 161 4.16 19.56 0.68
N ARG A 162 4.28 20.87 0.91
CA ARG A 162 4.72 21.45 2.20
C ARG A 162 3.79 21.19 3.40
N GLN A 163 2.62 20.61 3.20
CA GLN A 163 1.66 20.26 4.26
C GLN A 163 1.56 18.76 4.55
N VAL A 164 2.44 17.97 3.94
CA VAL A 164 2.31 16.52 3.91
C VAL A 164 3.11 15.88 5.07
N LEU A 165 2.39 15.18 5.94
CA LEU A 165 2.79 14.75 7.28
C LEU A 165 3.87 13.65 7.26
N LYS A 166 5.09 14.02 7.66
CA LYS A 166 6.28 13.15 7.80
C LYS A 166 6.27 12.40 9.14
N ASP A 167 5.69 11.20 9.23
CA ASP A 167 5.62 10.42 10.48
C ASP A 167 6.75 9.36 10.61
N PRO A 168 7.75 9.56 11.49
CA PRO A 168 8.88 8.64 11.68
C PRO A 168 8.46 7.26 12.20
N VAL A 169 7.31 7.15 12.86
CA VAL A 169 6.81 5.87 13.37
C VAL A 169 6.31 5.01 12.21
N ALA A 170 5.46 5.56 11.33
CA ALA A 170 5.00 4.84 10.13
C ALA A 170 6.18 4.40 9.25
N ALA A 171 7.11 5.33 9.00
CA ALA A 171 8.34 5.11 8.22
C ALA A 171 9.09 3.85 8.58
N SER A 172 9.23 3.61 9.89
CA SER A 172 10.07 2.56 10.46
C SER A 172 9.56 1.16 10.15
N TYR A 173 8.28 1.03 9.78
CA TYR A 173 7.66 -0.23 9.41
C TYR A 173 7.57 -0.45 7.91
N ILE A 174 7.78 0.58 7.09
CA ILE A 174 7.55 0.52 5.64
C ILE A 174 8.82 0.09 4.93
N SER A 175 8.67 -0.84 4.00
CA SER A 175 9.77 -1.38 3.20
C SER A 175 9.79 -0.83 1.78
N GLY A 176 8.62 -0.56 1.20
CA GLY A 176 8.50 -0.13 -0.19
C GLY A 176 7.10 0.31 -0.59
N ILE A 177 6.95 0.64 -1.87
CA ILE A 177 5.75 1.25 -2.44
C ILE A 177 5.27 0.40 -3.63
N GLY A 178 4.02 -0.06 -3.55
CA GLY A 178 3.36 -0.87 -4.57
C GLY A 178 2.63 0.01 -5.59
N ILE A 179 2.73 -0.35 -6.87
CA ILE A 179 2.30 0.48 -7.99
C ILE A 179 1.55 -0.35 -9.04
N HIS A 180 0.41 0.17 -9.50
CA HIS A 180 -0.41 -0.36 -10.58
C HIS A 180 -0.28 0.47 -11.88
N TRP A 181 -0.55 -0.17 -13.01
CA TRP A 181 -0.32 0.34 -14.39
C TRP A 181 -1.59 0.46 -15.23
N TYR A 182 -2.72 0.84 -14.63
CA TYR A 182 -3.99 0.92 -15.37
C TYR A 182 -4.28 2.32 -15.92
N LEU A 183 -3.71 3.35 -15.30
CA LEU A 183 -3.94 4.76 -15.65
C LEU A 183 -2.70 5.44 -16.24
N ASP A 184 -1.86 4.69 -16.94
CA ASP A 184 -0.55 5.19 -17.40
C ASP A 184 -0.62 6.37 -18.35
N PHE A 185 -1.73 6.49 -19.08
CA PHE A 185 -1.97 7.57 -20.01
C PHE A 185 -2.19 8.94 -19.33
N LEU A 186 -2.43 8.98 -18.01
CA LEU A 186 -2.73 10.21 -17.28
C LEU A 186 -1.49 11.03 -16.90
N ALA A 187 -0.34 10.39 -16.73
CA ALA A 187 0.89 11.10 -16.36
C ALA A 187 2.12 10.36 -16.90
N PRO A 188 3.17 11.05 -17.36
CA PRO A 188 4.43 10.39 -17.70
C PRO A 188 5.12 9.80 -16.45
N ILE A 189 5.92 8.76 -16.63
CA ILE A 189 6.63 8.05 -15.55
C ILE A 189 7.56 8.99 -14.75
N ASP A 190 8.12 10.00 -15.41
CA ASP A 190 9.04 10.97 -14.81
C ASP A 190 8.38 11.83 -13.75
N LEU A 191 7.08 12.09 -13.87
CA LEU A 191 6.33 12.88 -12.89
C LEU A 191 5.78 12.03 -11.73
N THR A 192 5.89 10.70 -11.82
CA THR A 192 5.43 9.78 -10.79
C THR A 192 6.60 9.02 -10.17
N LEU A 193 7.11 7.99 -10.85
CA LEU A 193 8.09 7.06 -10.26
C LEU A 193 9.45 7.70 -10.09
N SER A 194 9.93 8.44 -11.10
CA SER A 194 11.25 9.07 -11.05
C SER A 194 11.34 10.05 -9.87
N ILE A 195 10.36 10.96 -9.73
CA ILE A 195 10.30 11.88 -8.59
C ILE A 195 10.20 11.13 -7.26
N THR A 196 9.35 10.11 -7.14
CA THR A 196 9.25 9.32 -5.90
C THR A 196 10.57 8.67 -5.54
N HIS A 197 11.27 8.03 -6.49
CA HIS A 197 12.56 7.42 -6.21
C HIS A 197 13.61 8.45 -5.82
N HIS A 198 13.61 9.63 -6.44
CA HIS A 198 14.51 10.72 -6.06
C HIS A 198 14.26 11.25 -4.65
N LEU A 199 12.99 11.37 -4.25
CA LEU A 199 12.61 11.85 -2.92
C LEU A 199 12.79 10.79 -1.83
N PHE A 200 12.59 9.52 -2.18
CA PHE A 200 12.55 8.39 -1.25
C PHE A 200 13.44 7.22 -1.73
N PRO A 201 14.76 7.43 -1.89
CA PRO A 201 15.65 6.45 -2.51
C PRO A 201 15.82 5.16 -1.69
N ASP A 202 15.57 5.22 -0.38
CA ASP A 202 15.70 4.08 0.54
C ASP A 202 14.51 3.10 0.48
N TYR A 203 13.42 3.49 -0.18
CA TYR A 203 12.22 2.67 -0.33
C TYR A 203 12.19 2.06 -1.73
N PHE A 204 12.05 0.74 -1.84
CA PHE A 204 11.92 0.13 -3.16
C PHE A 204 10.56 0.46 -3.79
N LEU A 205 10.55 0.61 -5.11
CA LEU A 205 9.33 0.67 -5.91
C LEU A 205 9.06 -0.70 -6.51
N LEU A 206 7.85 -1.22 -6.37
CA LEU A 206 7.44 -2.51 -6.90
C LEU A 206 6.17 -2.37 -7.74
N SER A 207 6.23 -2.85 -8.99
CA SER A 207 5.04 -3.08 -9.79
C SER A 207 4.27 -4.27 -9.22
N THR A 208 3.17 -4.02 -8.52
CA THR A 208 2.38 -5.05 -7.84
C THR A 208 1.22 -5.57 -8.68
N GLU A 209 0.76 -4.80 -9.67
CA GLU A 209 -0.32 -5.27 -10.56
C GLU A 209 -0.25 -4.60 -11.94
N ALA A 210 -0.52 -5.39 -12.98
CA ALA A 210 -0.73 -4.92 -14.35
C ALA A 210 -1.61 -5.94 -15.08
N SER A 211 -2.56 -5.46 -15.88
CA SER A 211 -3.35 -6.28 -16.80
C SER A 211 -3.62 -5.51 -18.07
N THR A 212 -3.77 -6.22 -19.19
CA THR A 212 -4.30 -5.63 -20.42
C THR A 212 -5.78 -5.36 -20.19
N GLY A 213 -6.12 -4.11 -19.88
CA GLY A 213 -7.51 -3.66 -19.86
C GLY A 213 -8.11 -3.64 -21.27
N SER A 214 -9.43 -3.73 -21.32
CA SER A 214 -10.20 -3.45 -22.53
C SER A 214 -10.96 -2.15 -22.32
N TYR A 215 -11.19 -1.42 -23.40
CA TYR A 215 -12.12 -0.30 -23.31
C TYR A 215 -13.52 -0.83 -23.02
N PHE A 216 -14.37 -0.06 -22.33
CA PHE A 216 -15.72 -0.51 -21.98
C PHE A 216 -16.63 -0.78 -23.20
N TRP A 217 -16.18 -0.39 -24.41
CA TRP A 217 -16.86 -0.60 -25.68
C TRP A 217 -16.25 -1.72 -26.54
N GLU A 218 -15.17 -2.36 -26.08
CA GLU A 218 -14.62 -3.58 -26.67
C GLU A 218 -15.34 -4.82 -26.11
#